data_AF-A0A954X9Y1-F1
#
_entry.id   AF-A0A954X9Y1-F1
#
_cell.length_a   1.000
_cell.length_b   1.000
_cell.length_c   1.000
_cell.angle_alpha   90.00
_cell.angle_beta   90.00
_cell.angle_gamma   90.00
#
_symmetry.space_group_name_H-M   'P 1'
#
loop_
_entity.id
_entity.type
_entity.pdbx_description
1 polymer ?
#
loop_
_entity_poly.entity_id
_entity_poly.type
_entity_poly.pdbx_seq_one_letter_code
_entity_poly.pdbx_strand_id
1 'polypeptide(L)'
;MIRSLAPNTAARLVTARWLATAFIAAGWLGMFVSPTRAQLPTTQLDSIFPPGGKQGTSVDVTVRGGTQDDVRELIFSHPGITAEQKTTEHEFLPGPRPVDGQFTVKIAANVAPGTYEARAVGRFGASNPR
;
A
#
# COMPACT_ATOMS: atom_id res chain seq x y z
N MET A 1 51.71 26.50 51.19
CA MET A 1 50.68 27.57 51.16
C MET A 1 49.93 27.45 49.83
N ILE A 2 48.80 26.73 49.81
CA ILE A 2 48.05 26.42 48.59
C ILE A 2 46.96 27.49 48.43
N ARG A 3 47.16 28.48 47.57
CA ARG A 3 46.09 29.40 47.17
C ARG A 3 45.22 28.69 46.13
N SER A 4 44.04 28.25 46.56
CA SER A 4 42.95 27.86 45.70
C SER A 4 42.58 29.03 44.78
N LEU A 5 42.87 28.91 43.48
CA LEU A 5 42.39 29.85 42.47
C LEU A 5 40.92 29.50 42.18
N ALA A 6 40.00 30.30 42.72
CA ALA A 6 38.63 30.28 42.23
C ALA A 6 38.61 30.78 40.77
N PRO A 7 37.98 30.06 39.83
CA PRO A 7 37.98 30.45 38.43
C PRO A 7 37.27 31.80 38.22
N ASN A 8 37.95 32.68 37.49
CA ASN A 8 37.58 34.05 37.20
C ASN A 8 36.15 34.11 36.62
N THR A 9 35.29 34.96 37.18
CA THR A 9 33.88 35.11 36.77
C THR A 9 33.71 35.34 35.25
N ALA A 10 34.69 35.98 34.61
CA ALA A 10 34.75 36.17 33.16
C ALA A 10 34.91 34.86 32.37
N ALA A 11 35.74 33.92 32.86
CA ALA A 11 35.90 32.61 32.23
C ALA A 11 34.60 31.80 32.27
N ARG A 12 33.86 31.89 33.39
CA ARG A 12 32.54 31.25 33.58
C ARG A 12 31.48 31.80 32.62
N LEU A 13 31.47 33.10 32.36
CA LEU A 13 30.53 33.75 31.44
C LEU A 13 30.81 33.43 29.96
N VAL A 14 32.09 33.34 29.58
CA VAL A 14 32.48 32.95 28.22
C VAL A 14 32.15 31.48 27.96
N THR A 15 32.51 30.56 28.86
CA THR A 15 32.16 29.14 28.71
C THR A 15 30.65 28.92 28.71
N ALA A 16 29.88 29.66 29.53
CA ALA A 16 28.42 29.59 29.54
C ALA A 16 27.80 30.06 28.20
N ARG A 17 28.38 31.08 27.56
CA ARG A 17 27.95 31.55 26.23
C ARG A 17 28.25 30.53 25.14
N TRP A 18 29.44 29.92 25.13
CA TRP A 18 29.79 28.87 24.16
C TRP A 18 28.90 27.62 24.31
N LEU A 19 28.58 27.23 25.54
CA LEU A 19 27.64 26.14 25.82
C LEU A 19 26.22 26.48 25.37
N ALA A 20 25.73 27.69 25.64
CA ALA A 20 24.40 28.13 25.20
C ALA A 20 24.27 28.16 23.66
N THR A 21 25.28 28.65 22.94
CA THR A 21 25.28 28.64 21.47
C THR A 21 25.32 27.22 20.91
N ALA A 22 26.08 26.30 21.53
CA ALA A 22 26.10 24.90 21.13
C ALA A 22 24.75 24.19 21.35
N PHE A 23 24.05 24.50 22.45
CA PHE A 23 22.70 23.97 22.71
C PHE A 23 21.66 24.51 21.71
N ILE A 24 21.73 25.80 21.35
CA ILE A 24 20.83 26.38 20.34
C ILE A 24 21.12 25.77 18.97
N ALA A 25 22.38 25.65 18.56
CA ALA A 25 22.74 25.04 17.28
C ALA A 25 22.30 23.56 17.19
N ALA A 26 22.43 22.80 18.27
CA ALA A 26 21.96 21.41 18.33
C ALA A 26 20.43 21.30 18.24
N GLY A 27 19.69 22.22 18.88
CA GLY A 27 18.23 22.29 18.79
C GLY A 27 17.73 22.61 17.37
N TRP A 28 18.44 23.49 16.65
CA TRP A 28 18.12 23.83 15.26
C TRP A 28 18.43 22.68 14.29
N LEU A 29 19.46 21.88 14.54
CA LEU A 29 19.78 20.70 13.72
C LEU A 29 18.74 19.58 13.89
N GLY A 30 18.17 19.43 15.09
CA GLY A 30 17.12 18.43 15.36
C GLY A 30 15.74 18.76 14.78
N MET A 31 15.45 20.03 14.49
CA MET A 31 14.14 20.47 13.98
C MET A 31 13.83 20.04 12.54
N PHE A 32 14.83 19.57 11.78
CA PHE A 32 14.65 19.11 10.40
C PHE A 32 14.57 17.58 10.25
N VAL A 33 14.49 16.84 11.35
CA VAL A 33 14.33 15.38 11.31
C VAL A 33 12.84 15.05 11.08
N SER A 34 12.43 15.06 9.82
CA SER A 34 11.13 14.51 9.40
C SER A 34 11.25 12.99 9.27
N PRO A 35 10.42 12.19 9.97
CA PRO A 35 10.40 10.75 9.73
C PRO A 35 9.90 10.47 8.31
N THR A 36 10.73 9.82 7.50
CA THR A 36 10.30 9.34 6.18
C THR A 36 9.34 8.16 6.37
N ARG A 37 8.12 8.28 5.87
CA ARG A 37 7.11 7.21 5.90
C ARG A 37 7.29 6.35 4.65
N ALA A 38 7.79 5.12 4.82
CA ALA A 38 7.88 4.13 3.75
C ALA A 38 6.55 3.38 3.56
N GLN A 39 5.47 4.12 3.29
CA GLN A 39 4.16 3.51 3.07
C GLN A 39 4.11 2.89 1.67
N LEU A 40 3.75 1.61 1.60
CA LEU A 40 3.54 0.95 0.32
C LEU A 40 2.20 1.38 -0.29
N PRO A 41 2.08 1.44 -1.63
CA PRO A 41 0.80 1.61 -2.28
C PRO A 41 -0.16 0.48 -1.84
N THR A 42 -1.40 0.82 -1.53
CA THR A 42 -2.43 -0.19 -1.25
C THR A 42 -3.14 -0.55 -2.55
N THR A 43 -3.40 -1.83 -2.80
CA THR A 43 -4.23 -2.24 -3.94
C THR A 43 -5.65 -1.68 -3.77
N GLN A 44 -6.23 -1.13 -4.83
CA GLN A 44 -7.57 -0.52 -4.83
C GLN A 44 -8.47 -1.16 -5.88
N LEU A 45 -9.75 -1.23 -5.57
CA LEU A 45 -10.80 -1.74 -6.44
C LEU A 45 -11.98 -0.78 -6.44
N ASP A 46 -12.14 -0.03 -7.52
CA ASP A 46 -13.15 1.01 -7.65
C ASP A 46 -14.40 0.50 -8.38
N SER A 47 -14.22 -0.43 -9.34
CA SER A 47 -15.32 -0.96 -10.14
C SER A 47 -15.06 -2.37 -10.67
N ILE A 48 -16.15 -3.11 -10.87
CA ILE A 48 -16.22 -4.38 -11.58
C ILE A 48 -17.31 -4.25 -12.64
N PHE A 49 -16.97 -4.57 -13.90
CA PHE A 49 -17.92 -4.53 -15.00
C PHE A 49 -17.86 -5.81 -15.86
N PRO A 50 -18.99 -6.45 -16.15
CA PRO A 50 -20.33 -6.15 -15.66
C PRO A 50 -20.46 -6.37 -14.12
N PRO A 51 -21.36 -5.64 -13.43
CA PRO A 51 -21.49 -5.70 -11.97
C PRO A 51 -22.23 -6.94 -11.45
N GLY A 52 -22.53 -7.93 -12.30
CA GLY A 52 -23.27 -9.12 -11.91
C GLY A 52 -23.31 -10.17 -13.01
N GLY A 53 -23.80 -11.36 -12.63
CA GLY A 53 -23.96 -12.51 -13.52
C GLY A 53 -25.07 -13.44 -13.03
N LYS A 54 -25.47 -14.38 -13.89
CA LYS A 54 -26.50 -15.36 -13.57
C LYS A 54 -25.88 -16.56 -12.84
N GLN A 55 -26.58 -17.10 -11.84
CA GLN A 55 -26.18 -18.36 -11.20
C GLN A 55 -26.01 -19.49 -12.23
N GLY A 56 -24.98 -20.31 -12.06
CA GLY A 56 -24.64 -21.41 -12.97
C GLY A 56 -24.02 -20.96 -14.29
N THR A 57 -23.52 -19.72 -14.38
CA THR A 57 -22.88 -19.20 -15.61
C THR A 57 -21.49 -18.67 -15.34
N SER A 58 -20.76 -18.42 -16.43
CA SER A 58 -19.47 -17.72 -16.40
C SER A 58 -19.63 -16.35 -17.04
N VAL A 59 -18.98 -15.34 -16.48
CA VAL A 59 -19.00 -13.97 -16.97
C VAL A 59 -17.60 -13.40 -16.98
N ASP A 60 -17.23 -12.78 -18.10
CA ASP A 60 -15.97 -12.09 -18.22
C ASP A 60 -16.12 -10.69 -17.64
N VAL A 61 -15.32 -10.39 -16.62
CA VAL A 61 -15.34 -9.13 -15.91
C VAL A 61 -14.03 -8.38 -16.10
N THR A 62 -14.16 -7.06 -16.16
CA THR A 62 -13.05 -6.12 -16.08
C THR A 62 -13.11 -5.39 -14.75
N VAL A 63 -12.01 -5.39 -14.02
CA VAL A 63 -11.85 -4.63 -12.78
C VAL A 63 -10.98 -3.40 -13.02
N ARG A 64 -11.27 -2.31 -12.30
CA ARG A 64 -10.47 -1.08 -12.32
C ARG A 64 -10.31 -0.50 -10.92
N GLY A 65 -9.22 0.22 -10.70
CA GLY A 65 -8.92 0.88 -9.44
C GLY A 65 -7.76 1.87 -9.57
N GLY A 66 -7.63 2.79 -8.60
CA GLY A 66 -6.56 3.80 -8.60
C GLY A 66 -5.14 3.26 -8.48
N THR A 67 -4.93 2.13 -7.80
CA THR A 67 -3.61 1.50 -7.64
C THR A 67 -3.76 -0.01 -7.80
N GLN A 68 -3.28 -0.53 -8.93
CA GLN A 68 -3.44 -1.94 -9.32
C GLN A 68 -2.13 -2.47 -9.91
N ASP A 69 -1.22 -2.87 -9.03
CA ASP A 69 0.04 -3.48 -9.42
C ASP A 69 -0.08 -5.01 -9.31
N ASP A 70 0.15 -5.71 -10.43
CA ASP A 70 0.12 -7.18 -10.53
C ASP A 70 -1.13 -7.81 -9.88
N VAL A 71 -2.33 -7.33 -10.22
CA VAL A 71 -3.58 -7.94 -9.76
C VAL A 71 -3.70 -9.33 -10.34
N ARG A 72 -3.67 -10.35 -9.48
CA ARG A 72 -3.56 -11.76 -9.88
C ARG A 72 -4.78 -12.59 -9.50
N GLU A 73 -5.58 -12.10 -8.57
CA GLU A 73 -6.71 -12.84 -8.02
C GLU A 73 -7.87 -11.89 -7.70
N LEU A 74 -9.09 -12.41 -7.83
CA LEU A 74 -10.32 -11.74 -7.44
C LEU A 74 -11.07 -12.67 -6.48
N ILE A 75 -11.10 -12.28 -5.21
CA ILE A 75 -11.71 -13.06 -4.12
C ILE A 75 -13.12 -12.55 -3.90
N PHE A 76 -14.07 -13.47 -3.74
CA PHE A 76 -15.45 -13.17 -3.41
C PHE A 76 -15.78 -13.59 -1.98
N SER A 77 -16.72 -12.89 -1.36
CA SER A 77 -17.27 -13.21 -0.03
C SER A 77 -17.94 -14.59 0.05
N HIS A 78 -18.30 -15.19 -1.08
CA HIS A 78 -18.94 -16.50 -1.15
C HIS A 78 -18.08 -17.50 -1.92
N PRO A 79 -17.78 -18.69 -1.36
CA PRO A 79 -16.84 -19.66 -1.95
C PRO A 79 -17.34 -20.28 -3.25
N GLY A 80 -18.64 -20.25 -3.52
CA GLY A 80 -19.25 -20.68 -4.78
C GLY A 80 -19.07 -19.69 -5.95
N ILE A 81 -18.41 -18.55 -5.73
CA ILE A 81 -18.06 -17.58 -6.78
C ILE A 81 -16.54 -17.55 -6.87
N THR A 82 -16.01 -17.91 -8.03
CA THR A 82 -14.56 -18.04 -8.26
C THR A 82 -14.16 -17.24 -9.50
N ALA A 83 -12.91 -16.79 -9.57
CA ALA A 83 -12.39 -16.04 -10.71
C ALA A 83 -11.05 -16.61 -11.18
N GLU A 84 -10.92 -16.72 -12.49
CA GLU A 84 -9.68 -17.09 -13.17
C GLU A 84 -9.18 -15.89 -13.98
N GLN A 85 -7.91 -15.52 -13.81
CA GLN A 85 -7.33 -14.41 -14.58
C GLN A 85 -7.21 -14.81 -16.05
N LYS A 86 -7.66 -13.92 -16.94
CA LYS A 86 -7.50 -14.13 -18.37
C LYS A 86 -6.05 -14.02 -18.77
N THR A 87 -5.63 -14.84 -19.73
CA THR A 87 -4.28 -14.78 -20.29
C THR A 87 -4.33 -14.62 -21.81
N THR A 88 -3.34 -13.92 -22.36
CA THR A 88 -3.11 -13.77 -23.80
C THR A 88 -1.69 -14.20 -24.16
N GLU A 89 -1.49 -14.66 -25.38
CA GLU A 89 -0.14 -14.83 -25.91
C GLU A 89 0.49 -13.46 -26.21
N HIS A 90 1.82 -13.38 -26.12
CA HIS A 90 2.57 -12.15 -26.36
C HIS A 90 3.64 -12.41 -27.42
N GLU A 91 3.71 -11.56 -28.45
CA GLU A 91 4.54 -11.82 -29.64
C GLU A 91 6.05 -11.91 -29.33
N PHE A 92 6.51 -11.18 -28.31
CA PHE A 92 7.93 -11.04 -27.96
C PHE A 92 8.37 -11.89 -26.76
N LEU A 93 7.44 -12.51 -26.03
CA LEU A 93 7.73 -13.24 -24.79
C LEU A 93 7.11 -14.64 -24.84
N PRO A 94 7.86 -15.71 -24.51
CA PRO A 94 7.31 -17.06 -24.52
C PRO A 94 6.31 -17.25 -23.37
N GLY A 95 5.19 -17.91 -23.68
CA GLY A 95 4.16 -18.34 -22.72
C GLY A 95 2.98 -17.36 -22.55
N PRO A 96 1.84 -17.85 -22.01
CA PRO A 96 0.66 -17.03 -21.76
C PRO A 96 0.93 -15.98 -20.68
N ARG A 97 0.53 -14.73 -20.96
CA ARG A 97 0.65 -13.59 -20.05
C ARG A 97 -0.70 -13.18 -19.50
N PRO A 98 -0.81 -12.87 -18.20
CA PRO A 98 -2.05 -12.35 -17.63
C PRO A 98 -2.44 -11.05 -18.33
N VAL A 99 -3.74 -10.91 -18.57
CA VAL A 99 -4.34 -9.66 -19.03
C VAL A 99 -4.78 -8.88 -17.80
N ASP A 100 -4.20 -7.70 -17.61
CA ASP A 100 -4.45 -6.90 -16.44
C ASP A 100 -5.93 -6.56 -16.28
N GLY A 101 -6.41 -6.74 -15.06
CA GLY A 101 -7.79 -6.42 -14.68
C GLY A 101 -8.86 -7.29 -15.35
N GLN A 102 -8.51 -8.34 -16.11
CA GLN A 102 -9.50 -9.19 -16.78
C GLN A 102 -9.59 -10.58 -16.15
N PHE A 103 -10.81 -10.95 -15.78
CA PHE A 103 -11.09 -12.22 -15.11
C PHE A 103 -12.32 -12.88 -15.72
N THR A 104 -12.33 -14.20 -15.76
CA THR A 104 -13.53 -15.00 -16.00
C THR A 104 -14.07 -15.47 -14.65
N VAL A 105 -15.22 -14.94 -14.25
CA VAL A 105 -15.89 -15.27 -12.99
C VAL A 105 -16.88 -16.41 -13.24
N LYS A 106 -16.77 -17.48 -12.45
CA LYS A 106 -17.69 -18.62 -12.44
C LYS A 106 -18.60 -18.53 -11.22
N ILE A 107 -19.91 -18.53 -11.44
CA ILE A 107 -20.93 -18.50 -10.38
C ILE A 107 -21.59 -19.87 -10.32
N ALA A 108 -21.43 -20.59 -9.22
CA ALA A 108 -22.06 -21.90 -9.07
C ALA A 108 -23.60 -21.80 -9.01
N ALA A 109 -24.30 -22.85 -9.46
CA ALA A 109 -25.76 -22.84 -9.58
C ALA A 109 -26.50 -22.83 -8.22
N ASN A 110 -25.81 -23.19 -7.14
CA ASN A 110 -26.32 -23.21 -5.76
C ASN A 110 -26.04 -21.90 -5.00
N VAL A 111 -25.43 -20.90 -5.63
CA VAL A 111 -25.22 -19.58 -5.05
C VAL A 111 -26.55 -18.84 -5.05
N ALA A 112 -27.02 -18.40 -3.87
CA ALA A 112 -28.27 -17.66 -3.77
C ALA A 112 -28.17 -16.31 -4.49
N PRO A 113 -29.25 -15.82 -5.14
CA PRO A 113 -29.27 -14.48 -5.69
C PRO A 113 -29.07 -13.43 -4.59
N GLY A 114 -28.14 -12.51 -4.79
CA GLY A 114 -27.81 -11.47 -3.82
C GLY A 114 -26.58 -10.66 -4.22
N THR A 115 -26.20 -9.73 -3.35
CA THR A 115 -24.97 -8.95 -3.49
C THR A 115 -23.84 -9.64 -2.74
N TYR A 116 -22.71 -9.84 -3.41
CA TYR A 116 -21.51 -10.44 -2.85
C TYR A 116 -20.34 -9.47 -3.00
N GLU A 117 -19.60 -9.26 -1.92
CA GLU A 117 -18.38 -8.45 -1.98
C GLU A 117 -17.30 -9.14 -2.80
N ALA A 118 -16.54 -8.34 -3.54
CA ALA A 118 -15.33 -8.76 -4.24
C ALA A 118 -14.11 -7.95 -3.79
N ARG A 119 -12.93 -8.58 -3.81
CA ARG A 119 -11.64 -7.97 -3.50
C ARG A 119 -10.60 -8.40 -4.50
N ALA A 120 -9.86 -7.44 -5.05
CA ALA A 120 -8.72 -7.71 -5.90
C ALA A 120 -7.47 -7.94 -5.03
N VAL A 121 -6.65 -8.92 -5.37
CA VAL A 121 -5.36 -9.17 -4.72
C VAL A 121 -4.24 -8.82 -5.69
N GLY A 122 -3.49 -7.78 -5.34
CA GLY A 122 -2.32 -7.33 -6.09
C GLY A 122 -1.02 -7.61 -5.36
N ARG A 123 0.06 -7.03 -5.88
CA ARG A 123 1.40 -7.09 -5.30
C ARG A 123 1.47 -6.68 -3.83
N PHE A 124 0.66 -5.70 -3.44
CA PHE A 124 0.69 -5.10 -2.11
C PHE A 124 -0.47 -5.54 -1.19
N GLY A 125 -1.16 -6.62 -1.55
CA GLY A 125 -2.22 -7.23 -0.73
C GLY A 125 -3.62 -7.11 -1.33
N ALA A 126 -4.64 -7.30 -0.49
CA ALA A 126 -6.03 -7.26 -0.89
C ALA A 126 -6.59 -5.83 -0.87
N SER A 127 -7.49 -5.54 -1.79
CA SER A 127 -8.16 -4.24 -1.91
C SER A 127 -9.25 -4.02 -0.86
N ASN A 128 -9.81 -2.80 -0.89
CA ASN A 128 -11.14 -2.53 -0.37
C ASN A 128 -12.19 -3.47 -0.99
N PRO A 129 -13.27 -3.80 -0.27
CA PRO A 129 -14.39 -4.54 -0.85
C PRO A 129 -15.12 -3.66 -1.87
N ARG A 130 -15.66 -4.30 -2.91
CA ARG A 130 -16.50 -3.66 -3.91
C ARG A 130 -17.73 -4.50 -4.22
#